data_AF-A0A656GIF5-F1
#
_entry.id   AF-A0A656GIF5-F1
#
_cell.length_a   1.000
_cell.length_b   1.000
_cell.length_c   1.000
_cell.angle_alpha   90.00
_cell.angle_beta   90.00
_cell.angle_gamma   90.00
#
_symmetry.space_group_name_H-M   'P 1'
#
loop_
_entity.id
_entity.type
_entity.pdbx_description
1 polymer ?
#
loop_
_entity_poly.entity_id
_entity_poly.type
_entity_poly.pdbx_seq_one_letter_code
_entity_poly.pdbx_strand_id
1 'polypeptide(L)'
;MKLMPEDLPDDPVLLKQMLLEAQDAKEAYATHIVDLKEQIKLLRDRIFGRKSEQSAEPNTPQLALFNEPESEPMPPVGDADEEVVAPVKRRGKRKPLSAELPRIEVIHELPEHELTCACGCRKH
;
A
#
# COMPACT_ATOMS: atom_id res chain seq x y z
N MET A 1 -35.10 -20.42 10.23
CA MET A 1 -35.77 -21.70 10.57
C MET A 1 -35.04 -22.80 9.81
N LYS A 2 -34.75 -23.93 10.43
CA LYS A 2 -34.00 -25.02 9.80
C LYS A 2 -35.04 -25.93 9.13
N LEU A 3 -35.01 -26.05 7.80
CA LEU A 3 -35.89 -26.96 7.06
C LEU A 3 -35.55 -28.40 7.48
N MET A 4 -36.57 -29.17 7.82
CA MET A 4 -36.44 -30.59 8.14
C MET A 4 -36.83 -31.43 6.91
N PRO A 5 -36.37 -32.70 6.80
CA PRO A 5 -36.70 -33.56 5.66
C PRO A 5 -38.20 -33.76 5.43
N GLU A 6 -38.99 -33.76 6.50
CA GLU A 6 -40.46 -33.88 6.48
C GLU A 6 -41.16 -32.67 5.84
N ASP A 7 -40.48 -31.52 5.74
CA ASP A 7 -41.03 -30.28 5.16
C ASP A 7 -40.82 -30.20 3.63
N LEU A 8 -40.13 -31.19 3.04
CA LEU A 8 -39.80 -31.19 1.62
C LEU A 8 -40.91 -31.85 0.79
N PRO A 9 -41.17 -31.35 -0.42
CA PRO A 9 -42.10 -31.99 -1.33
C PRO A 9 -41.54 -33.32 -1.85
N ASP A 10 -42.41 -34.34 -1.99
CA ASP A 10 -42.04 -35.66 -2.52
C ASP A 10 -41.96 -35.70 -4.06
N ASP A 11 -42.25 -34.59 -4.76
CA ASP A 11 -42.17 -34.51 -6.22
C ASP A 11 -40.71 -34.38 -6.68
N PRO A 12 -40.15 -35.38 -7.41
CA PRO A 12 -38.76 -35.35 -7.85
C PRO A 12 -38.45 -34.23 -8.85
N VAL A 13 -39.44 -33.70 -9.57
CA VAL A 13 -39.23 -32.57 -10.49
C VAL A 13 -39.03 -31.28 -9.70
N LEU A 14 -39.91 -31.03 -8.72
CA LEU A 14 -39.84 -29.86 -7.84
C LEU A 14 -38.55 -29.86 -7.01
N LEU A 15 -38.14 -31.02 -6.49
CA LEU A 15 -36.87 -31.16 -5.75
C LEU A 15 -35.65 -30.80 -6.61
N LYS A 16 -35.62 -31.20 -7.87
CA LYS A 16 -34.52 -30.86 -8.79
C LYS A 16 -34.45 -29.35 -9.05
N GLN A 17 -35.59 -28.68 -9.19
CA GLN A 17 -35.64 -27.23 -9.35
C GLN A 17 -35.13 -26.51 -8.09
N MET A 18 -35.62 -26.89 -6.91
CA MET A 18 -35.14 -26.32 -5.64
C MET A 18 -33.64 -26.54 -5.42
N LEU A 19 -33.09 -27.69 -5.84
CA LEU A 19 -31.66 -27.96 -5.75
C LEU A 19 -30.83 -27.05 -6.66
N LEU A 20 -31.30 -26.78 -7.87
CA LEU A 20 -30.64 -25.84 -8.79
C LEU A 20 -30.66 -24.43 -8.20
N GLU A 21 -31.82 -23.95 -7.73
CA GLU A 21 -31.94 -22.64 -7.07
C GLU A 21 -31.04 -22.53 -5.84
N ALA A 22 -30.96 -23.59 -5.02
CA ALA A 22 -30.08 -23.63 -3.87
C ALA A 22 -28.59 -23.62 -4.26
N GLN A 23 -28.22 -24.24 -5.38
CA GLN A 23 -26.85 -24.17 -5.92
C GLN A 23 -26.53 -22.75 -6.40
N ASP A 24 -27.41 -22.14 -7.19
CA ASP A 24 -27.22 -20.77 -7.69
C ASP A 24 -27.10 -19.77 -6.53
N ALA A 25 -27.97 -19.89 -5.52
CA ALA A 25 -27.91 -19.05 -4.32
C ALA A 25 -26.60 -19.28 -3.54
N LYS A 26 -26.14 -20.52 -3.42
CA LYS A 26 -24.88 -20.86 -2.75
C LYS A 26 -23.68 -20.26 -3.48
N GLU A 27 -23.68 -20.29 -4.81
CA GLU A 27 -22.62 -19.65 -5.62
C GLU A 27 -22.63 -18.14 -5.45
N ALA A 28 -23.81 -17.50 -5.51
CA ALA A 28 -23.95 -16.07 -5.27
C ALA A 28 -23.53 -15.66 -3.86
N TYR A 29 -23.81 -16.47 -2.84
CA TYR A 29 -23.30 -16.22 -1.49
C TYR A 29 -21.80 -16.42 -1.39
N ALA A 30 -21.23 -17.41 -2.09
CA ALA A 30 -19.79 -17.65 -2.08
C ALA A 30 -19.02 -16.45 -2.67
N THR A 31 -19.48 -15.90 -3.80
CA THR A 31 -18.88 -14.70 -4.39
C THR A 31 -18.99 -13.51 -3.45
N HIS A 32 -20.18 -13.27 -2.88
CA HIS A 32 -20.39 -12.17 -1.95
C HIS A 32 -19.54 -12.30 -0.66
N ILE A 33 -19.31 -13.51 -0.16
CA ILE A 33 -18.42 -13.76 0.98
C ILE A 33 -16.97 -13.40 0.63
N VAL A 34 -16.50 -13.69 -0.58
CA VAL A 34 -15.16 -13.30 -1.03
C VAL A 34 -15.03 -11.78 -1.09
N ASP A 35 -16.00 -11.10 -1.70
CA ASP A 35 -16.02 -9.64 -1.81
C ASP A 35 -16.02 -8.96 -0.43
N LEU A 36 -16.86 -9.44 0.50
CA LEU A 36 -16.93 -8.92 1.86
C LEU A 36 -15.63 -9.16 2.63
N LYS A 37 -14.98 -10.31 2.44
CA LYS A 37 -13.67 -10.59 3.07
C LYS A 37 -12.60 -9.63 2.57
N GLU A 38 -12.58 -9.32 1.28
CA GLU A 38 -11.65 -8.34 0.70
C GLU A 38 -11.91 -6.94 1.25
N GLN A 39 -13.17 -6.50 1.28
CA GLN A 39 -13.54 -5.20 1.86
C GLN A 39 -13.12 -5.09 3.32
N ILE A 40 -13.34 -6.13 4.13
CA ILE A 40 -12.92 -6.18 5.53
C ILE A 40 -11.40 -6.09 5.64
N LYS A 41 -10.64 -6.78 4.76
CA LYS A 41 -9.19 -6.70 4.74
C LYS A 41 -8.72 -5.27 4.46
N LEU A 42 -9.24 -4.64 3.39
CA LEU A 42 -8.90 -3.27 3.02
C LEU A 42 -9.24 -2.25 4.13
N LEU A 43 -10.38 -2.43 4.80
CA LEU A 43 -10.77 -1.59 5.93
C LEU A 43 -9.83 -1.75 7.12
N ARG A 44 -9.42 -2.99 7.44
CA ARG A 44 -8.43 -3.25 8.50
C ARG A 44 -7.09 -2.61 8.16
N ASP A 45 -6.61 -2.77 6.93
CA ASP A 45 -5.36 -2.17 6.49
C ASP A 45 -5.43 -0.63 6.55
N ARG A 46 -6.57 -0.03 6.19
CA ARG A 46 -6.75 1.43 6.31
C ARG A 46 -6.78 1.93 7.76
N ILE A 47 -7.45 1.20 8.66
CA ILE A 47 -7.62 1.62 10.07
C ILE A 47 -6.36 1.34 10.90
N PHE A 48 -5.72 0.19 10.65
CA PHE A 48 -4.63 -0.33 11.49
C PHE A 48 -3.27 -0.32 10.81
N GLY A 49 -3.17 -0.20 9.48
CA GLY A 49 -1.89 -0.18 8.76
C GLY A 49 -0.98 0.97 9.20
N ARG A 50 -1.54 2.17 9.39
CA ARG A 50 -0.79 3.32 9.93
C ARG A 50 -0.30 3.08 11.37
N LYS A 51 -1.06 2.33 12.17
CA LYS A 51 -0.69 1.98 13.55
C LYS A 51 0.41 0.93 13.60
N SER A 52 0.45 0.00 12.64
CA SER A 52 1.53 -0.99 12.54
C SER A 52 2.85 -0.40 12.02
N GLU A 53 2.79 0.71 11.29
CA GLU A 53 3.98 1.47 10.84
C GLU A 53 4.47 2.48 11.88
N GLN A 54 3.65 2.79 12.89
CA GLN A 54 4.02 3.72 13.95
C GLN A 54 5.06 3.07 14.88
N SER A 55 6.19 3.73 15.09
CA SER A 55 7.21 3.33 16.06
C SER A 55 6.61 3.24 17.47
N ALA A 56 7.08 2.30 18.28
CA ALA A 56 6.63 2.12 19.67
C ALA A 56 6.86 3.36 20.53
N GLU A 57 7.89 4.15 20.21
CA GLU A 57 8.24 5.40 20.86
C GLU A 57 7.86 6.60 19.96
N PRO A 58 7.02 7.53 20.44
CA PRO A 58 6.55 8.68 19.65
C PRO A 58 7.66 9.69 19.32
N ASN A 59 8.76 9.68 20.08
CA ASN A 59 9.92 10.56 19.89
C ASN A 59 11.01 9.96 18.99
N THR A 60 10.90 8.69 18.60
CA THR A 60 11.85 8.05 17.67
C THR A 60 11.10 7.62 16.41
N PRO A 61 10.88 8.53 15.45
CA PRO A 61 10.11 8.24 14.23
C PRO A 61 10.78 7.21 13.30
N GLN A 62 11.95 6.71 13.66
CA GLN A 62 12.67 5.66 12.93
C GLN A 62 12.71 4.39 13.79
N LEU A 63 12.26 3.28 13.22
CA LEU A 63 12.63 1.94 13.70
C LEU A 63 14.17 1.86 13.70
N ALA A 64 14.76 1.19 14.70
CA ALA A 64 16.20 1.02 14.79
C ALA A 64 16.75 0.37 13.51
N LEU A 65 17.28 1.21 12.60
CA LEU A 65 17.84 0.80 11.31
C LEU A 65 19.13 -0.03 11.50
N PHE A 66 19.75 0.11 12.66
CA PHE A 66 20.96 -0.60 13.06
C PHE A 66 20.67 -1.37 14.35
N ASN A 67 21.12 -2.62 14.39
CA ASN A 67 21.14 -3.41 15.61
C ASN A 67 22.37 -2.97 16.43
N GLU A 68 22.28 -1.81 17.07
CA GLU A 68 23.38 -1.33 17.92
C GLU A 68 23.55 -2.30 19.11
N PRO A 69 24.78 -2.76 19.41
CA PRO A 69 25.02 -3.49 20.64
C PRO A 69 24.60 -2.59 21.81
N GLU A 70 23.94 -3.16 22.83
CA GLU A 70 23.45 -2.43 24.01
C GLU A 70 24.46 -1.36 24.44
N SER A 71 24.20 -0.11 24.06
CA SER A 71 25.06 1.00 24.43
C SER A 71 24.90 1.21 25.93
N GLU A 72 26.02 1.29 26.64
CA GLU A 72 26.04 1.60 28.07
C GLU A 72 25.16 2.83 28.37
N PRO A 73 24.45 2.86 29.52
CA PRO A 73 23.51 3.93 29.82
C PRO A 73 24.20 5.28 29.76
N MET A 74 23.79 6.10 28.79
CA MET A 74 24.25 7.47 28.63
C MET A 74 23.78 8.26 29.86
N PRO A 75 24.65 9.07 30.51
CA PRO A 75 24.23 9.89 31.64
C PRO A 75 23.13 10.87 31.19
N PRO A 76 22.18 11.24 32.08
CA PRO A 76 21.12 12.16 31.72
C PRO A 76 21.75 13.46 31.23
N VAL A 77 21.51 13.79 29.96
CA VAL A 77 21.84 15.10 29.42
C VAL A 77 20.89 16.06 30.15
N GLY A 78 21.45 16.85 31.07
CA GLY A 78 20.68 17.89 31.76
C GLY A 78 20.06 18.83 30.73
N ASP A 79 18.87 19.35 31.07
CA ASP A 79 18.10 20.28 30.23
C ASP A 79 19.01 21.34 29.61
N ALA A 80 19.39 21.12 28.35
CA ALA A 80 20.05 22.13 27.57
C ALA A 80 18.96 23.13 27.21
N ASP A 81 19.08 24.35 27.72
CA ASP A 81 18.20 25.48 27.41
C ASP A 81 17.91 25.47 25.90
N GLU A 82 16.63 25.27 25.55
CA GLU A 82 16.17 25.38 24.17
C GLU A 82 16.43 26.81 23.69
N GLU A 83 17.56 27.01 23.03
CA GLU A 83 17.86 28.28 22.38
C GLU A 83 16.84 28.45 21.24
N VAL A 84 15.86 29.33 21.47
CA VAL A 84 14.79 29.65 20.53
C VAL A 84 15.42 30.18 19.24
N VAL A 85 15.61 29.28 18.27
CA VAL A 85 16.09 29.62 16.93
C VAL A 85 15.03 30.49 16.27
N ALA A 86 15.32 31.79 16.16
CA ALA A 86 14.47 32.74 15.45
C ALA A 86 14.21 32.25 14.01
N PRO A 87 13.00 32.47 13.45
CA PRO A 87 12.67 32.01 12.10
C PRO A 87 13.64 32.56 11.06
N VAL A 88 14.49 31.69 10.51
CA VAL A 88 15.40 32.05 9.42
C VAL A 88 14.55 32.46 8.21
N LYS A 89 14.83 33.63 7.65
CA LYS A 89 14.15 34.17 6.46
C LYS A 89 14.07 33.08 5.38
N ARG A 90 12.86 32.85 4.84
CA ARG A 90 12.64 31.91 3.74
C ARG A 90 13.67 32.19 2.64
N ARG A 91 14.50 31.19 2.33
CA ARG A 91 15.52 31.30 1.28
C ARG A 91 14.84 31.82 0.02
N GLY A 92 15.33 32.94 -0.53
CA GLY A 92 14.85 33.46 -1.80
C GLY A 92 15.02 32.42 -2.91
N LYS A 93 14.29 32.60 -4.02
CA LYS A 93 14.46 31.75 -5.21
C LYS A 93 15.94 31.78 -5.64
N ARG A 94 16.51 30.61 -5.93
CA ARG A 94 17.90 30.50 -6.39
C ARG A 94 18.04 31.28 -7.70
N LYS A 95 19.13 32.05 -7.83
CA LYS A 95 19.48 32.70 -9.11
C LYS A 95 19.75 31.60 -10.16
N PRO A 96 19.30 31.75 -11.41
CA PRO A 96 19.62 30.80 -12.47
C PRO A 96 21.15 30.76 -12.69
N LEU A 97 21.64 29.59 -13.08
CA LEU A 97 23.03 29.40 -13.50
C LEU A 97 23.33 30.30 -14.71
N SER A 98 24.55 30.84 -14.80
CA SER A 98 24.92 31.76 -15.89
C SER A 98 24.89 31.04 -17.25
N ALA A 99 24.69 31.82 -18.32
CA ALA A 99 24.72 31.30 -19.69
C ALA A 99 26.14 31.01 -20.19
N GLU A 100 27.16 31.55 -19.53
CA GLU A 100 28.58 31.38 -19.89
C GLU A 100 29.18 30.07 -19.38
N LEU A 101 28.47 29.38 -18.47
CA LEU A 101 28.90 28.07 -18.00
C LEU A 101 28.81 27.04 -19.13
N PRO A 102 29.84 26.20 -19.33
CA PRO A 102 29.84 25.19 -20.38
C PRO A 102 28.72 24.19 -20.14
N ARG A 103 27.81 24.07 -21.12
CA ARG A 103 26.75 23.07 -21.14
C ARG A 103 27.13 22.01 -22.15
N ILE A 104 27.22 20.77 -21.71
CA ILE A 104 27.52 19.63 -22.58
C ILE A 104 26.24 18.81 -22.67
N GLU A 105 25.63 18.76 -23.85
CA GLU A 105 24.49 17.90 -24.14
C GLU A 105 25.03 16.50 -24.49
N VAL A 106 24.63 15.49 -23.71
CA VAL A 106 24.93 14.08 -23.99
C VAL A 106 23.61 13.40 -24.33
N ILE A 107 23.41 13.10 -25.61
CA ILE A 107 22.23 12.38 -26.09
C ILE A 107 22.55 10.88 -26.04
N HIS A 108 21.78 10.13 -25.25
CA HIS A 108 21.86 8.67 -25.20
C HIS A 108 20.71 8.07 -26.04
N GLU A 109 21.03 7.58 -27.23
CA GLU A 109 20.07 6.89 -28.10
C GLU A 109 20.21 5.37 -27.95
N LEU A 110 19.08 4.66 -27.98
CA LEU A 110 19.08 3.21 -28.05
C LEU A 110 19.54 2.76 -29.45
N PRO A 111 20.33 1.69 -29.56
CA PRO A 111 20.69 1.14 -30.87
C PRO A 111 19.43 0.67 -31.61
N GLU A 112 19.44 0.73 -32.94
CA GLU A 112 18.23 0.58 -33.77
C GLU A 112 17.45 -0.74 -33.53
N HIS A 113 18.16 -1.83 -33.21
CA HIS A 113 17.58 -3.13 -32.94
C HIS A 113 16.84 -3.22 -31.59
N GLU A 114 17.11 -2.30 -30.66
CA GLU A 114 16.40 -2.18 -29.38
C GLU A 114 15.21 -1.22 -29.46
N LEU A 115 15.08 -0.45 -30.56
CA LEU A 115 13.94 0.44 -30.79
C LEU A 115 12.67 -0.31 -31.22
N THR A 116 12.79 -1.61 -31.52
CA THR A 116 11.69 -2.48 -31.95
C THR A 116 11.34 -3.49 -30.86
N CYS A 117 10.08 -3.45 -30.40
CA CYS A 117 9.55 -4.45 -29.49
C CYS A 117 9.30 -5.78 -30.24
N ALA A 118 9.27 -6.90 -29.51
CA ALA A 118 8.92 -8.23 -30.04
C ALA A 118 7.54 -8.27 -30.74
N CYS A 119 6.64 -7.33 -30.44
CA CYS A 119 5.34 -7.20 -31.10
C CYS A 119 5.38 -6.36 -32.41
N GLY A 120 6.54 -5.89 -32.85
CA GLY A 120 6.71 -5.11 -34.09
C GLY A 120 6.43 -3.60 -33.97
N CYS A 121 6.03 -3.12 -32.79
CA CYS A 121 5.84 -1.68 -32.55
C CYS A 121 7.18 -0.97 -32.34
N ARG A 122 7.38 0.17 -33.02
CA ARG A 122 8.51 1.10 -32.81
C ARG A 122 8.00 2.34 -32.09
N LYS A 123 8.69 2.78 -31.02
CA LYS A 123 8.41 4.10 -30.43
C LYS A 123 9.02 5.18 -31.33
N HIS A 124 8.19 6.12 -31.76
CA HIS A 124 8.61 7.38 -32.38
C HIS A 124 9.17 8.35 -31.34
#